data_AF-A0A8T4YMC9-F1
#
_entry.id   AF-A0A8T4YMC9-F1
#
_cell.length_a   1.000
_cell.length_b   1.000
_cell.length_c   1.000
_cell.angle_alpha   90.00
_cell.angle_beta   90.00
_cell.angle_gamma   90.00
#
_symmetry.space_group_name_H-M   'P 1'
#
loop_
_entity.id
_entity.type
_entity.pdbx_description
1 polymer ?
#
loop_
_entity_poly.entity_id
_entity_poly.type
_entity_poly.pdbx_seq_one_letter_code
_entity_poly.pdbx_strand_id
1 'polypeptide(L)'
;YPPLNDLLYAIKYWRWPNGTYITTMEEMREIVWLAQEYLYVLTPYIPLYSRKYHNAFKAGLQCWVESLGYGSGNWFTYNWIWWKSDPTKPSWRFHISGPLSRLNPITSTSAYDWQVLNLVLDGLLTVDPFIHKDVLWAAKEWIPKGGYEPWSDPEHGVQYGMKVTFKLRPGIKWHDGTPVDANTVKWNFDFLKQIEAPRYYDIWANYVTAEVPASDTITIYINNTGVWLIYSFAGSALLVPPHIYGPYGPVDADQNGEVTYSEVLAFKPYATPHPTVPGLTCLIGTGTWIFKEWDTLTQTVRLVENNAYFARFLREDINFDGKVDMSDVGIALRAFGATPGHPRWIYGQGDVNCDRKVDMSDVGMTLRKFGKITLP
;
A
#
# COMPACT_ATOMS: atom_id res chain seq x y z
N TYR A 1 -4.64 22.31 -30.79
CA TYR A 1 -4.43 21.45 -29.61
C TYR A 1 -5.54 21.72 -28.61
N PRO A 2 -6.01 20.69 -27.86
CA PRO A 2 -6.97 20.87 -26.78
C PRO A 2 -6.47 21.90 -25.75
N PRO A 3 -7.35 22.65 -25.08
CA PRO A 3 -6.93 23.54 -24.00
C PRO A 3 -6.36 22.73 -22.84
N LEU A 4 -5.44 23.33 -22.06
CA LEU A 4 -4.78 22.65 -20.93
C LEU A 4 -5.79 22.04 -19.94
N ASN A 5 -6.90 22.72 -19.67
CA ASN A 5 -7.94 22.20 -18.76
C ASN A 5 -8.54 20.88 -19.24
N ASP A 6 -8.73 20.71 -20.56
CA ASP A 6 -9.26 19.46 -21.13
C ASP A 6 -8.23 18.35 -21.04
N LEU A 7 -6.95 18.66 -21.22
CA LEU A 7 -5.84 17.70 -21.03
C LEU A 7 -5.74 17.26 -19.56
N LEU A 8 -5.81 18.20 -18.61
CA LEU A 8 -5.77 17.88 -17.18
C LEU A 8 -7.01 17.08 -16.75
N TYR A 9 -8.19 17.39 -17.31
CA TYR A 9 -9.40 16.61 -17.12
C TYR A 9 -9.22 15.17 -17.65
N ALA A 10 -8.73 15.04 -18.88
CA ALA A 10 -8.41 13.76 -19.51
C ALA A 10 -7.44 12.91 -18.67
N ILE A 11 -6.37 13.52 -18.14
CA ILE A 11 -5.39 12.82 -17.28
C ILE A 11 -6.02 12.36 -15.97
N LYS A 12 -6.81 13.23 -15.32
CA LYS A 12 -7.42 12.92 -14.03
C LYS A 12 -8.46 11.82 -14.14
N TYR A 13 -9.33 11.92 -15.16
CA TYR A 13 -10.52 11.09 -15.28
C TYR A 13 -10.40 9.99 -16.34
N TRP A 14 -9.25 9.86 -17.02
CA TRP A 14 -9.07 8.89 -18.12
C TRP A 14 -10.16 8.99 -19.21
N ARG A 15 -10.64 10.21 -19.44
CA ARG A 15 -11.77 10.49 -20.32
C ARG A 15 -11.78 11.97 -20.68
N TRP A 16 -12.09 12.28 -21.93
CA TRP A 16 -12.27 13.65 -22.41
C TRP A 16 -13.56 14.28 -21.87
N PRO A 17 -13.64 15.63 -21.77
CA PRO A 17 -14.86 16.33 -21.33
C PRO A 17 -16.12 16.01 -22.15
N ASN A 18 -15.94 15.60 -23.41
CA ASN A 18 -17.04 15.18 -24.30
C ASN A 18 -17.56 13.75 -24.03
N GLY A 19 -17.02 13.04 -23.03
CA GLY A 19 -17.42 11.69 -22.66
C GLY A 19 -16.62 10.56 -23.30
N THR A 20 -15.68 10.87 -24.20
CA THR A 20 -14.85 9.86 -24.89
C THR A 20 -13.81 9.28 -23.94
N TYR A 21 -13.80 7.96 -23.74
CA TYR A 21 -12.83 7.27 -22.89
C TYR A 21 -11.44 7.21 -23.53
N ILE A 22 -10.42 7.28 -22.68
CA ILE A 22 -9.04 6.98 -23.06
C ILE A 22 -8.79 5.51 -22.76
N THR A 23 -8.41 4.75 -23.78
CA THR A 23 -8.40 3.27 -23.71
C THR A 23 -7.00 2.67 -23.72
N THR A 24 -5.96 3.46 -24.01
CA THR A 24 -4.57 3.00 -24.09
C THR A 24 -3.64 3.84 -23.24
N MET A 25 -2.57 3.22 -22.74
CA MET A 25 -1.54 3.91 -21.96
C MET A 25 -0.69 4.82 -22.84
N GLU A 26 -0.53 4.46 -24.12
CA GLU A 26 0.15 5.25 -25.14
C GLU A 26 -0.56 6.59 -25.36
N GLU A 27 -1.88 6.58 -25.57
CA GLU A 27 -2.68 7.81 -25.68
C GLU A 27 -2.56 8.66 -24.41
N MET A 28 -2.69 8.05 -23.24
CA MET A 28 -2.54 8.77 -21.96
C MET A 28 -1.15 9.43 -21.83
N ARG A 29 -0.08 8.74 -22.27
CA ARG A 29 1.29 9.28 -22.22
C ARG A 29 1.44 10.50 -23.13
N GLU A 30 0.88 10.46 -24.33
CA GLU A 30 0.88 11.60 -25.25
C GLU A 30 0.14 12.81 -24.67
N ILE A 31 -1.02 12.59 -24.05
CA ILE A 31 -1.80 13.64 -23.37
C ILE A 31 -0.98 14.25 -22.22
N VAL A 32 -0.30 13.42 -21.42
CA VAL A 32 0.57 13.88 -20.33
C VAL A 32 1.72 14.74 -20.86
N TRP A 33 2.40 14.30 -21.92
CA TRP A 33 3.50 15.07 -22.52
C TRP A 33 3.03 16.41 -23.06
N LEU A 34 1.90 16.44 -23.77
CA LEU A 34 1.33 17.68 -24.26
C LEU A 34 0.94 18.62 -23.10
N ALA A 35 0.35 18.10 -22.03
CA ALA A 35 0.03 18.89 -20.85
C ALA A 35 1.30 19.46 -20.19
N GLN A 36 2.40 18.70 -20.15
CA GLN A 36 3.69 19.17 -19.65
C GLN A 36 4.28 20.31 -20.49
N GLU A 37 4.19 20.24 -21.82
CA GLU A 37 4.62 21.34 -22.70
C GLU A 37 3.82 22.62 -22.45
N TYR A 38 2.50 22.48 -22.30
CA TYR A 38 1.63 23.62 -21.93
C TYR A 38 2.04 24.20 -20.57
N LEU A 39 2.24 23.36 -19.56
CA LEU A 39 2.65 23.81 -18.23
C LEU A 39 4.02 24.51 -18.27
N TYR A 40 4.95 24.03 -19.07
CA TYR A 40 6.27 24.64 -19.25
C TYR A 40 6.16 26.09 -19.78
N VAL A 41 5.24 26.35 -20.72
CA VAL A 41 5.07 27.69 -21.32
C VAL A 41 4.20 28.60 -20.44
N LEU A 42 3.11 28.07 -19.89
CA LEU A 42 2.07 28.86 -19.22
C LEU A 42 2.36 29.12 -17.74
N THR A 43 3.18 28.29 -17.10
CA THR A 43 3.40 28.37 -15.65
C THR A 43 4.60 29.28 -15.36
N PRO A 44 4.39 30.48 -14.76
CA PRO A 44 5.48 31.43 -14.54
C PRO A 44 6.48 30.97 -13.47
N TYR A 45 6.06 30.06 -12.57
CA TYR A 45 6.93 29.42 -11.58
C TYR A 45 6.44 28.00 -11.28
N ILE A 46 7.34 27.02 -11.33
CA ILE A 46 7.05 25.66 -10.88
C ILE A 46 7.69 25.51 -9.49
N PRO A 47 6.92 25.33 -8.40
CA PRO A 47 7.50 25.06 -7.09
C PRO A 47 8.19 23.69 -7.13
N LEU A 48 9.51 23.70 -7.24
CA LEU A 48 10.31 22.48 -7.28
C LEU A 48 10.57 22.00 -5.85
N TYR A 49 9.75 21.07 -5.39
CA TYR A 49 9.93 20.41 -4.11
C TYR A 49 10.82 19.17 -4.27
N SER A 50 12.10 19.27 -3.90
CA SER A 50 13.01 18.13 -3.87
C SER A 50 13.50 17.89 -2.45
N ARG A 51 13.23 16.69 -1.91
CA ARG A 51 13.73 16.28 -0.60
C ARG A 51 15.05 15.53 -0.77
N LYS A 52 16.06 15.96 -0.01
CA LYS A 52 17.28 15.17 0.17
C LYS A 52 17.19 14.41 1.49
N TYR A 53 16.92 13.11 1.41
CA TYR A 53 16.89 12.25 2.58
C TYR A 53 18.28 11.68 2.87
N HIS A 54 18.68 11.74 4.13
CA HIS A 54 19.90 11.12 4.64
C HIS A 54 19.52 10.17 5.77
N ASN A 55 19.62 8.87 5.50
CA ASN A 55 19.30 7.84 6.48
C ASN A 55 20.61 7.21 6.96
N ALA A 56 20.86 7.31 8.27
CA ALA A 56 22.01 6.70 8.90
C ALA A 56 21.60 5.38 9.57
N PHE A 57 22.25 4.28 9.20
CA PHE A 57 22.07 2.98 9.84
C PHE A 57 23.24 2.68 10.76
N LYS A 58 22.94 2.12 11.93
CA LYS A 58 23.97 1.72 12.90
C LYS A 58 24.83 0.60 12.31
N ALA A 59 26.14 0.66 12.55
CA ALA A 59 27.07 -0.38 12.11
C ALA A 59 26.62 -1.77 12.60
N GLY A 60 26.59 -2.73 11.68
CA GLY A 60 26.05 -4.07 11.89
C GLY A 60 24.66 -4.29 11.30
N LEU A 61 23.84 -3.27 11.06
CA LEU A 61 22.61 -3.42 10.28
C LEU A 61 22.94 -3.61 8.79
N GLN A 62 22.15 -4.44 8.11
CA GLN A 62 22.24 -4.71 6.67
C GLN A 62 20.84 -4.85 6.04
N CYS A 63 20.80 -4.92 4.70
CA CYS A 63 19.59 -5.11 3.90
C CYS A 63 18.56 -3.97 3.96
N TRP A 64 18.98 -2.72 4.12
CA TRP A 64 18.09 -1.61 3.80
C TRP A 64 17.93 -1.47 2.29
N VAL A 65 16.75 -1.01 1.85
CA VAL A 65 16.40 -0.93 0.43
C VAL A 65 16.51 0.51 -0.04
N GLU A 66 17.43 0.79 -0.96
CA GLU A 66 17.64 2.12 -1.52
C GLU A 66 16.67 2.40 -2.67
N SER A 67 15.39 2.63 -2.34
CA SER A 67 14.40 2.90 -3.39
C SER A 67 14.63 4.26 -4.04
N LEU A 68 14.73 4.29 -5.37
CA LEU A 68 14.89 5.52 -6.14
C LEU A 68 13.75 6.50 -5.83
N GLY A 69 14.05 7.76 -5.54
CA GLY A 69 13.05 8.79 -5.25
C GLY A 69 12.39 8.72 -3.86
N TYR A 70 12.37 7.55 -3.20
CA TYR A 70 11.78 7.36 -1.86
C TYR A 70 12.83 7.25 -0.74
N GLY A 71 14.07 6.88 -1.07
CA GLY A 71 15.13 6.63 -0.11
C GLY A 71 14.94 5.31 0.63
N SER A 72 15.71 5.11 1.70
CA SER A 72 15.74 3.86 2.48
C SER A 72 14.80 3.82 3.68
N GLY A 73 13.98 4.85 3.89
CA GLY A 73 12.91 4.87 4.89
C GLY A 73 11.60 4.32 4.35
N ASN A 74 11.63 3.12 3.74
CA ASN A 74 10.48 2.52 3.07
C ASN A 74 10.05 1.20 3.73
N TRP A 75 8.85 0.76 3.40
CA TRP A 75 8.23 -0.43 3.99
C TRP A 75 9.06 -1.71 3.82
N PHE A 76 9.63 -1.94 2.64
CA PHE A 76 10.50 -3.10 2.39
C PHE A 76 11.74 -3.13 3.28
N THR A 77 12.34 -1.95 3.55
CA THR A 77 13.48 -1.84 4.46
C THR A 77 13.12 -2.37 5.84
N TYR A 78 11.95 -1.99 6.38
CA TYR A 78 11.55 -2.42 7.72
C TYR A 78 11.32 -3.93 7.82
N ASN A 79 10.94 -4.59 6.72
CA ASN A 79 10.71 -6.04 6.69
C ASN A 79 11.95 -6.86 6.32
N TRP A 80 13.02 -6.25 5.81
CA TRP A 80 14.25 -6.95 5.41
C TRP A 80 15.48 -6.60 6.23
N ILE A 81 15.46 -5.52 7.01
CA ILE A 81 16.63 -5.10 7.77
C ILE A 81 16.94 -6.09 8.90
N TRP A 82 18.21 -6.45 9.06
CA TRP A 82 18.67 -7.35 10.11
C TRP A 82 20.09 -7.04 10.58
N TRP A 83 20.47 -7.56 11.75
CA TRP A 83 21.81 -7.41 12.33
C TRP A 83 22.77 -8.47 11.81
N LYS A 84 23.67 -8.09 10.90
CA LYS A 84 24.81 -8.92 10.50
C LYS A 84 25.61 -9.32 11.73
N SER A 85 25.93 -10.61 11.80
CA SER A 85 26.79 -11.23 12.81
C SER A 85 26.29 -11.18 14.27
N ASP A 86 25.02 -10.86 14.52
CA ASP A 86 24.47 -10.89 15.88
C ASP A 86 23.01 -11.40 15.92
N PRO A 87 22.80 -12.72 15.95
CA PRO A 87 21.47 -13.31 16.05
C PRO A 87 20.79 -13.03 17.40
N THR A 88 21.50 -12.41 18.37
CA THR A 88 20.96 -12.06 19.69
C THR A 88 20.27 -10.70 19.72
N LYS A 89 20.31 -9.93 18.62
CA LYS A 89 19.60 -8.65 18.49
C LYS A 89 18.33 -8.80 17.63
N PRO A 90 17.18 -9.16 18.23
CA PRO A 90 15.93 -9.36 17.47
C PRO A 90 15.21 -8.07 17.10
N SER A 91 15.72 -6.89 17.52
CA SER A 91 15.01 -5.62 17.35
C SER A 91 15.91 -4.51 16.86
N TRP A 92 15.29 -3.51 16.24
CA TRP A 92 15.90 -2.27 15.81
C TRP A 92 15.02 -1.09 16.25
N ARG A 93 15.60 0.11 16.26
CA ARG A 93 14.88 1.36 16.50
C ARG A 93 15.04 2.24 15.28
N PHE A 94 13.95 2.83 14.83
CA PHE A 94 13.96 3.75 13.70
C PHE A 94 13.36 5.08 14.11
N HIS A 95 13.90 6.14 13.53
CA HIS A 95 13.51 7.51 13.84
C HIS A 95 12.24 7.89 13.08
N ILE A 96 11.24 8.40 13.79
CA ILE A 96 10.06 9.02 13.19
C ILE A 96 10.33 10.52 13.04
N SER A 97 10.16 11.06 11.84
CA SER A 97 10.60 12.42 11.49
C SER A 97 9.83 13.57 12.18
N GLY A 98 8.79 13.27 12.96
CA GLY A 98 7.97 14.29 13.62
C GLY A 98 6.99 13.68 14.62
N PRO A 99 6.22 14.53 15.33
CA PRO A 99 5.34 14.09 16.40
C PRO A 99 4.16 13.28 15.85
N LEU A 100 3.78 12.26 16.62
CA LEU A 100 2.58 11.47 16.38
C LEU A 100 1.36 12.18 16.97
N SER A 101 0.22 11.97 16.34
CA SER A 101 -1.01 12.71 16.68
C SER A 101 -2.19 11.80 17.01
N ARG A 102 -2.66 11.02 16.02
CA ARG A 102 -3.94 10.31 16.12
C ARG A 102 -3.79 8.80 16.03
N LEU A 103 -2.82 8.30 15.25
CA LEU A 103 -2.64 6.87 14.95
C LEU A 103 -3.98 6.16 14.65
N ASN A 104 -4.88 6.87 13.97
CA ASN A 104 -6.17 6.36 13.52
C ASN A 104 -6.19 6.44 12.00
N PRO A 105 -6.34 5.32 11.27
CA PRO A 105 -6.27 5.30 9.82
C PRO A 105 -7.29 6.23 9.15
N ILE A 106 -8.44 6.45 9.80
CA ILE A 106 -9.54 7.24 9.24
C ILE A 106 -9.30 8.74 9.41
N THR A 107 -8.78 9.14 10.55
CA THR A 107 -8.73 10.57 10.94
C THR A 107 -7.33 11.15 10.91
N SER A 108 -6.29 10.34 10.71
CA SER A 108 -4.91 10.84 10.66
C SER A 108 -4.60 11.56 9.34
N THR A 109 -4.16 12.81 9.46
CA THR A 109 -3.66 13.64 8.35
C THR A 109 -2.13 13.80 8.37
N SER A 110 -1.46 13.31 9.42
CA SER A 110 -0.02 13.48 9.62
C SER A 110 0.77 12.43 8.83
N ALA A 111 1.73 12.87 8.02
CA ALA A 111 2.66 11.96 7.34
C ALA A 111 3.48 11.11 8.33
N TYR A 112 3.65 11.57 9.57
CA TYR A 112 4.41 10.85 10.61
C TYR A 112 3.61 9.70 11.21
N ASP A 113 2.31 9.86 11.43
CA ASP A 113 1.42 8.77 11.82
C ASP A 113 1.47 7.64 10.78
N TRP A 114 1.50 7.99 9.49
CA TRP A 114 1.59 7.02 8.41
C TRP A 114 2.95 6.29 8.33
N GLN A 115 4.01 6.77 8.98
CA GLN A 115 5.24 5.97 9.14
C GLN A 115 5.01 4.74 10.03
N VAL A 116 4.05 4.82 10.97
CA VAL A 116 3.64 3.71 11.83
C VAL A 116 2.49 2.93 11.19
N LEU A 117 1.45 3.62 10.71
CA LEU A 117 0.25 2.97 10.18
C LEU A 117 0.56 2.09 8.96
N ASN A 118 1.49 2.50 8.09
CA ASN A 118 1.91 1.69 6.93
C ASN A 118 2.62 0.38 7.32
N LEU A 119 3.07 0.22 8.57
CA LEU A 119 3.63 -1.04 9.08
C LEU A 119 2.54 -1.97 9.62
N VAL A 120 1.43 -1.39 10.09
CA VAL A 120 0.31 -2.08 10.72
C VAL A 120 -0.73 -2.53 9.67
N LEU A 121 -0.92 -1.73 8.63
CA LEU A 121 -1.95 -1.91 7.60
C LEU A 121 -1.31 -2.35 6.28
N ASP A 122 -2.06 -3.12 5.48
CA ASP A 122 -1.70 -3.44 4.09
C ASP A 122 -2.75 -2.89 3.10
N GLY A 123 -2.32 -2.72 1.85
CA GLY A 123 -3.20 -2.52 0.69
C GLY A 123 -3.30 -3.76 -0.20
N LEU A 124 -4.21 -3.72 -1.17
CA LEU A 124 -4.31 -4.77 -2.20
C LEU A 124 -3.08 -4.79 -3.13
N LEU A 125 -2.47 -3.62 -3.32
CA LEU A 125 -1.30 -3.39 -4.16
C LEU A 125 -0.17 -2.81 -3.32
N THR A 126 1.06 -3.08 -3.76
CA THR A 126 2.27 -2.38 -3.32
C THR A 126 3.11 -2.01 -4.54
N VAL A 127 4.21 -1.30 -4.33
CA VAL A 127 5.10 -0.83 -5.40
C VAL A 127 6.47 -1.46 -5.21
N ASP A 128 6.99 -2.10 -6.26
CA ASP A 128 8.35 -2.63 -6.28
C ASP A 128 9.35 -1.51 -5.93
N PRO A 129 10.19 -1.68 -4.90
CA PRO A 129 11.04 -0.59 -4.43
C PRO A 129 12.22 -0.29 -5.36
N PHE A 130 12.59 -1.20 -6.28
CA PHE A 130 13.73 -1.07 -7.18
C PHE A 130 13.34 -0.52 -8.56
N ILE A 131 12.22 -0.99 -9.10
CA ILE A 131 11.78 -0.65 -10.47
C ILE A 131 10.41 0.04 -10.54
N HIS A 132 9.77 0.28 -9.39
CA HIS A 132 8.51 1.02 -9.26
C HIS A 132 7.34 0.48 -10.09
N LYS A 133 7.30 -0.84 -10.30
CA LYS A 133 6.15 -1.51 -10.90
C LYS A 133 5.13 -1.87 -9.83
N ASP A 134 3.86 -1.93 -10.24
CA ASP A 134 2.81 -2.44 -9.37
C ASP A 134 3.02 -3.92 -9.05
N VAL A 135 2.88 -4.25 -7.77
CA VAL A 135 2.96 -5.61 -7.25
C VAL A 135 1.61 -5.93 -6.59
N LEU A 136 1.01 -7.06 -7.02
CA LEU A 136 -0.20 -7.60 -6.41
C LEU A 136 0.14 -8.18 -5.02
N TRP A 137 -0.22 -7.46 -3.96
CA TRP A 137 0.18 -7.79 -2.59
C TRP A 137 -0.89 -8.61 -1.85
N ALA A 138 -1.87 -7.97 -1.21
CA ALA A 138 -3.00 -8.70 -0.62
C ALA A 138 -3.97 -9.23 -1.70
N ALA A 139 -3.97 -8.63 -2.90
CA ALA A 139 -4.62 -9.22 -4.07
C ALA A 139 -3.70 -10.24 -4.76
N LYS A 140 -4.27 -11.29 -5.35
CA LYS A 140 -3.62 -12.20 -6.31
C LYS A 140 -3.95 -11.88 -7.76
N GLU A 141 -5.03 -11.15 -8.01
CA GLU A 141 -5.48 -10.81 -9.36
C GLU A 141 -6.17 -9.44 -9.36
N TRP A 142 -5.92 -8.65 -10.41
CA TRP A 142 -6.58 -7.37 -10.71
C TRP A 142 -7.15 -7.48 -12.13
N ILE A 143 -8.47 -7.31 -12.26
CA ILE A 143 -9.22 -7.49 -13.50
C ILE A 143 -9.98 -6.19 -13.83
N PRO A 144 -9.82 -5.65 -15.05
CA PRO A 144 -8.80 -6.01 -16.04
C PRO A 144 -7.41 -5.56 -15.55
N LYS A 145 -6.37 -6.31 -15.91
CA LYS A 145 -5.00 -6.05 -15.45
C LYS A 145 -4.56 -4.63 -15.81
N GLY A 146 -4.20 -3.82 -14.81
CA GLY A 146 -3.68 -2.48 -15.03
C GLY A 146 -4.75 -1.44 -15.41
N GLY A 147 -6.04 -1.76 -15.30
CA GLY A 147 -7.11 -0.87 -15.74
C GLY A 147 -8.46 -1.15 -15.11
N TYR A 148 -9.51 -0.76 -15.82
CA TYR A 148 -10.89 -0.90 -15.40
C TYR A 148 -11.80 -1.27 -16.59
N GLU A 149 -12.98 -1.80 -16.30
CA GLU A 149 -14.05 -1.93 -17.30
C GLU A 149 -14.97 -0.70 -17.20
N PRO A 150 -15.29 -0.01 -18.32
CA PRO A 150 -16.30 1.03 -18.31
C PRO A 150 -17.64 0.50 -17.81
N TRP A 151 -18.33 1.29 -17.00
CA TRP A 151 -19.62 0.93 -16.44
C TRP A 151 -20.54 2.15 -16.43
N SER A 152 -21.83 1.94 -16.65
CA SER A 152 -22.84 2.99 -16.59
C SER A 152 -24.10 2.42 -15.98
N ASP A 153 -24.71 3.18 -15.10
CA ASP A 153 -25.97 2.88 -14.47
C ASP A 153 -26.78 4.18 -14.34
N PRO A 154 -27.50 4.56 -15.41
CA PRO A 154 -28.28 5.79 -15.44
C PRO A 154 -29.38 5.82 -14.37
N GLU A 155 -29.90 4.66 -13.93
CA GLU A 155 -30.93 4.58 -12.90
C GLU A 155 -30.40 5.06 -11.54
N HIS A 156 -29.12 4.82 -11.27
CA HIS A 156 -28.42 5.29 -10.08
C HIS A 156 -27.60 6.58 -10.33
N GLY A 157 -27.86 7.28 -11.44
CA GLY A 157 -27.21 8.56 -11.76
C GLY A 157 -25.75 8.44 -12.24
N VAL A 158 -25.31 7.23 -12.60
CA VAL A 158 -23.95 6.95 -13.07
C VAL A 158 -23.92 6.94 -14.60
N GLN A 159 -23.67 8.09 -15.19
CA GLN A 159 -23.56 8.17 -16.65
C GLN A 159 -22.22 7.60 -17.17
N TYR A 160 -21.15 7.79 -16.41
CA TYR A 160 -19.80 7.39 -16.80
C TYR A 160 -19.00 6.94 -15.57
N GLY A 161 -19.07 5.65 -15.30
CA GLY A 161 -18.38 5.01 -14.21
C GLY A 161 -17.37 3.97 -14.69
N MET A 162 -16.75 3.33 -13.71
CA MET A 162 -15.94 2.15 -13.94
C MET A 162 -16.26 1.06 -12.92
N LYS A 163 -15.96 -0.17 -13.30
CA LYS A 163 -15.88 -1.28 -12.37
C LYS A 163 -14.49 -1.90 -12.41
N VAL A 164 -14.03 -2.36 -11.25
CA VAL A 164 -12.75 -3.06 -11.10
C VAL A 164 -12.92 -4.26 -10.19
N THR A 165 -12.34 -5.39 -10.57
CA THR A 165 -12.43 -6.62 -9.78
C THR A 165 -11.06 -7.00 -9.23
N PHE A 166 -11.02 -7.32 -7.95
CA PHE A 166 -9.85 -7.86 -7.27
C PHE A 166 -10.15 -9.24 -6.72
N LYS A 167 -9.19 -10.16 -6.86
CA LYS A 167 -9.20 -11.42 -6.12
C LYS A 167 -8.17 -11.35 -5.00
N LEU A 168 -8.58 -11.66 -3.78
CA LEU A 168 -7.76 -11.67 -2.58
C LEU A 168 -6.90 -12.94 -2.51
N ARG A 169 -5.73 -12.82 -1.87
CA ARG A 169 -4.91 -13.97 -1.49
C ARG A 169 -5.56 -14.75 -0.35
N PRO A 170 -5.39 -16.08 -0.31
CA PRO A 170 -5.88 -16.87 0.80
C PRO A 170 -5.03 -16.61 2.07
N GLY A 171 -5.64 -16.83 3.24
CA GLY A 171 -4.93 -16.83 4.51
C GLY A 171 -4.64 -15.45 5.11
N ILE A 172 -5.16 -14.37 4.52
CA ILE A 172 -5.09 -13.03 5.12
C ILE A 172 -5.91 -13.02 6.42
N LYS A 173 -5.32 -12.51 7.48
CA LYS A 173 -5.93 -12.35 8.79
C LYS A 173 -5.61 -10.98 9.36
N TRP A 174 -6.56 -10.43 10.11
CA TRP A 174 -6.30 -9.32 11.01
C TRP A 174 -5.34 -9.77 12.13
N HIS A 175 -4.69 -8.82 12.81
CA HIS A 175 -3.73 -9.11 13.89
C HIS A 175 -4.34 -9.85 15.09
N ASP A 176 -5.66 -9.83 15.24
CA ASP A 176 -6.41 -10.58 16.26
C ASP A 176 -6.68 -12.04 15.85
N GLY A 177 -6.37 -12.42 14.60
CA GLY A 177 -6.58 -13.74 14.02
C GLY A 177 -7.88 -13.89 13.23
N THR A 178 -8.74 -12.88 13.20
CA THR A 178 -9.99 -12.88 12.43
C THR A 178 -9.67 -12.94 10.93
N PRO A 179 -10.26 -13.88 10.16
CA PRO A 179 -9.98 -14.01 8.73
C PRO A 179 -10.49 -12.79 7.95
N VAL A 180 -9.79 -12.45 6.87
CA VAL A 180 -10.22 -11.44 5.91
C VAL A 180 -10.81 -12.13 4.68
N ASP A 181 -11.98 -11.65 4.26
CA ASP A 181 -12.66 -12.06 3.04
C ASP A 181 -13.14 -10.84 2.23
N ALA A 182 -13.71 -11.08 1.06
CA ALA A 182 -14.22 -10.02 0.20
C ALA A 182 -15.41 -9.26 0.83
N ASN A 183 -16.19 -9.88 1.72
CA ASN A 183 -17.26 -9.20 2.47
C ASN A 183 -16.69 -8.16 3.44
N THR A 184 -15.57 -8.48 4.09
CA THR A 184 -14.84 -7.54 4.95
C THR A 184 -14.40 -6.30 4.17
N VAL A 185 -13.89 -6.49 2.95
CA VAL A 185 -13.48 -5.38 2.08
C VAL A 185 -14.68 -4.54 1.63
N LYS A 186 -15.79 -5.19 1.25
CA LYS A 186 -17.05 -4.50 0.93
C LYS A 186 -17.53 -3.67 2.11
N TRP A 187 -17.58 -4.27 3.30
CA TRP A 187 -18.00 -3.60 4.54
C TRP A 187 -17.13 -2.37 4.82
N ASN A 188 -15.81 -2.48 4.65
CA ASN A 188 -14.89 -1.36 4.80
C ASN A 188 -15.26 -0.16 3.88
N PHE A 189 -15.59 -0.40 2.61
CA PHE A 189 -16.00 0.69 1.71
C PHE A 189 -17.38 1.26 2.04
N ASP A 190 -18.34 0.40 2.38
CA ASP A 190 -19.67 0.83 2.82
C ASP A 190 -19.57 1.72 4.06
N PHE A 191 -18.73 1.33 5.02
CA PHE A 191 -18.46 2.10 6.23
C PHE A 191 -17.81 3.46 5.93
N LEU A 192 -16.77 3.48 5.08
CA LEU A 192 -16.13 4.74 4.67
C LEU A 192 -17.10 5.69 3.96
N LYS A 193 -18.05 5.15 3.20
CA LYS A 193 -19.14 5.92 2.57
C LYS A 193 -20.15 6.43 3.59
N GLN A 194 -20.54 5.62 4.56
CA GLN A 194 -21.47 6.02 5.63
C GLN A 194 -20.94 7.19 6.45
N ILE A 195 -19.67 7.15 6.84
CA ILE A 195 -19.09 8.18 7.73
C ILE A 195 -18.58 9.41 6.97
N GLU A 196 -18.49 9.35 5.64
CA GLU A 196 -17.99 10.44 4.77
C GLU A 196 -16.67 11.07 5.28
N ALA A 197 -15.72 10.22 5.70
CA ALA A 197 -14.47 10.69 6.30
C ALA A 197 -13.69 11.60 5.31
N PRO A 198 -13.35 12.86 5.66
CA PRO A 198 -12.77 13.81 4.71
C PRO A 198 -11.49 13.34 4.01
N ARG A 199 -10.67 12.52 4.69
CA ARG A 199 -9.46 11.92 4.12
C ARG A 199 -9.74 11.01 2.91
N TYR A 200 -10.89 10.35 2.92
CA TYR A 200 -11.28 9.35 1.91
C TYR A 200 -12.35 9.89 0.95
N TYR A 201 -12.31 11.19 0.66
CA TYR A 201 -13.18 11.86 -0.32
C TYR A 201 -13.26 11.09 -1.64
N ASP A 202 -12.11 10.69 -2.19
CA ASP A 202 -12.04 9.92 -3.44
C ASP A 202 -12.82 8.61 -3.38
N ILE A 203 -12.96 8.02 -2.18
CA ILE A 203 -13.72 6.79 -1.96
C ILE A 203 -15.19 7.13 -1.83
N TRP A 204 -15.61 7.84 -0.77
CA TRP A 204 -17.03 7.99 -0.48
C TRP A 204 -17.79 8.82 -1.52
N ALA A 205 -17.12 9.77 -2.20
CA ALA A 205 -17.75 10.57 -3.24
C ALA A 205 -17.96 9.81 -4.56
N ASN A 206 -17.15 8.76 -4.83
CA ASN A 206 -17.18 8.03 -6.08
C ASN A 206 -17.67 6.57 -5.93
N TYR A 207 -17.64 6.00 -4.72
CA TYR A 207 -18.06 4.63 -4.46
C TYR A 207 -19.58 4.49 -4.59
N VAL A 208 -20.03 3.59 -5.47
CA VAL A 208 -21.45 3.30 -5.65
C VAL A 208 -21.84 2.11 -4.79
N THR A 209 -21.23 0.96 -5.08
CA THR A 209 -21.44 -0.32 -4.40
C THR A 209 -20.29 -1.28 -4.70
N ALA A 210 -20.25 -2.41 -4.02
CA ALA A 210 -19.41 -3.54 -4.37
C ALA A 210 -20.22 -4.84 -4.34
N GLU A 211 -19.91 -5.73 -5.28
CA GLU A 211 -20.42 -7.08 -5.33
C GLU A 211 -19.35 -8.06 -4.87
N VAL A 212 -19.78 -9.14 -4.23
CA VAL A 212 -18.90 -10.21 -3.77
C VAL A 212 -19.33 -11.51 -4.46
N PRO A 213 -18.87 -11.77 -5.70
CA PRO A 213 -19.23 -12.99 -6.42
C PRO A 213 -18.73 -14.28 -5.76
N ALA A 214 -17.65 -14.18 -4.96
CA ALA A 214 -17.07 -15.28 -4.19
C ALA A 214 -16.36 -14.73 -2.95
N SER A 215 -16.08 -15.58 -1.95
CA SER A 215 -15.44 -15.15 -0.69
C SER A 215 -14.09 -14.47 -0.87
N ASP A 216 -13.38 -14.72 -1.98
CA ASP A 216 -12.10 -14.12 -2.31
C ASP A 216 -12.18 -13.08 -3.43
N THR A 217 -13.36 -12.77 -3.96
CA THR A 217 -13.52 -11.94 -5.17
C THR A 217 -14.45 -10.77 -4.87
N ILE A 218 -13.98 -9.55 -5.14
CA ILE A 218 -14.76 -8.32 -4.98
C ILE A 218 -14.74 -7.52 -6.28
N THR A 219 -15.92 -7.08 -6.73
CA THR A 219 -16.10 -6.15 -7.84
C THR A 219 -16.60 -4.82 -7.30
N ILE A 220 -15.85 -3.75 -7.50
CA ILE A 220 -16.15 -2.42 -6.99
C ILE A 220 -16.69 -1.56 -8.14
N TYR A 221 -17.83 -0.91 -7.92
CA TYR A 221 -18.50 -0.02 -8.87
C TYR A 221 -18.32 1.44 -8.45
N ILE A 222 -17.85 2.27 -9.38
CA ILE A 222 -17.34 3.62 -9.12
C ILE A 222 -18.00 4.59 -10.12
N ASN A 223 -18.57 5.70 -9.64
CA ASN A 223 -19.24 6.75 -10.42
C ASN A 223 -18.26 7.72 -11.11
N ASN A 224 -17.06 7.25 -11.39
CA ASN A 224 -16.02 8.05 -12.03
C ASN A 224 -14.98 7.13 -12.63
N THR A 225 -14.19 7.66 -13.56
CA THR A 225 -13.12 6.91 -14.23
C THR A 225 -11.76 7.49 -13.85
N GLY A 226 -10.72 6.67 -13.93
CA GLY A 226 -9.35 7.10 -13.67
C GLY A 226 -8.52 6.07 -12.93
N VAL A 227 -7.32 5.77 -13.43
CA VAL A 227 -6.40 4.80 -12.80
C VAL A 227 -6.01 5.21 -11.37
N TRP A 228 -5.98 6.51 -11.08
CA TRP A 228 -5.69 7.06 -9.74
C TRP A 228 -6.69 6.60 -8.69
N LEU A 229 -7.97 6.54 -9.06
CA LEU A 229 -9.01 6.03 -8.16
C LEU A 229 -8.77 4.57 -7.84
N ILE A 230 -8.31 3.76 -8.79
CA ILE A 230 -8.00 2.35 -8.55
C ILE A 230 -6.94 2.21 -7.45
N TYR A 231 -5.90 3.04 -7.46
CA TYR A 231 -4.92 3.07 -6.37
C TYR A 231 -5.52 3.52 -5.04
N SER A 232 -6.40 4.52 -5.05
CA SER A 232 -7.12 4.96 -3.84
C SER A 232 -7.97 3.82 -3.25
N PHE A 233 -8.73 3.10 -4.07
CA PHE A 233 -9.54 1.94 -3.65
C PHE A 233 -8.65 0.78 -3.18
N ALA A 234 -7.62 0.42 -3.94
CA ALA A 234 -6.69 -0.65 -3.59
C ALA A 234 -5.93 -0.38 -2.27
N GLY A 235 -5.50 0.86 -2.04
CA GLY A 235 -4.83 1.27 -0.81
C GLY A 235 -5.78 1.40 0.40
N SER A 236 -7.08 1.51 0.17
CA SER A 236 -8.08 1.72 1.23
C SER A 236 -8.91 0.48 1.57
N ALA A 237 -8.63 -0.67 0.95
CA ALA A 237 -9.47 -1.88 1.05
C ALA A 237 -9.42 -2.59 2.41
N LEU A 238 -8.32 -2.49 3.15
CA LEU A 238 -8.06 -3.22 4.40
C LEU A 238 -7.73 -2.27 5.57
N LEU A 239 -8.45 -1.16 5.64
CA LEU A 239 -8.22 -0.13 6.66
C LEU A 239 -9.03 -0.37 7.93
N VAL A 240 -10.28 -0.81 7.77
CA VAL A 240 -11.28 -0.77 8.83
C VAL A 240 -11.76 -2.19 9.15
N PRO A 241 -11.31 -2.80 10.25
CA PRO A 241 -11.81 -4.10 10.71
C PRO A 241 -13.27 -4.01 11.19
N PRO A 242 -14.21 -4.78 10.61
CA PRO A 242 -15.64 -4.69 10.93
C PRO A 242 -15.97 -4.96 12.40
N HIS A 243 -15.23 -5.85 13.07
CA HIS A 243 -15.49 -6.18 14.47
C HIS A 243 -14.99 -5.11 15.46
N ILE A 244 -14.26 -4.10 14.99
CA ILE A 244 -13.85 -2.94 15.81
C ILE A 244 -14.74 -1.73 15.52
N TYR A 245 -14.96 -1.44 14.24
CA TYR A 245 -15.65 -0.23 13.78
C TYR A 245 -17.13 -0.45 13.44
N GLY A 246 -17.60 -1.70 13.46
CA GLY A 246 -18.98 -2.04 13.19
C GLY A 246 -19.92 -1.77 14.36
N PRO A 247 -21.23 -2.01 14.14
CA PRO A 247 -22.25 -1.86 15.16
C PRO A 247 -21.86 -2.58 16.45
N TYR A 248 -22.04 -1.93 17.60
CA TYR A 248 -21.69 -2.45 18.92
C TYR A 248 -20.20 -2.75 19.14
N GLY A 249 -19.32 -2.33 18.22
CA GLY A 249 -17.87 -2.40 18.38
C GLY A 249 -17.35 -1.32 19.34
N PRO A 250 -16.06 -1.37 19.74
CA PRO A 250 -15.45 -0.37 20.63
C PRO A 250 -15.50 1.09 20.16
N VAL A 251 -15.80 1.32 18.87
CA VAL A 251 -15.99 2.66 18.31
C VAL A 251 -17.38 3.20 18.61
N ASP A 252 -18.39 2.34 18.63
CA ASP A 252 -19.79 2.62 18.97
C ASP A 252 -19.92 2.74 20.50
N ALA A 253 -19.52 3.90 21.02
CA ALA A 253 -19.38 4.11 22.46
C ALA A 253 -20.71 4.14 23.21
N ASP A 254 -21.80 4.52 22.52
CA ASP A 254 -23.15 4.55 23.09
C ASP A 254 -23.97 3.27 22.80
N GLN A 255 -23.41 2.36 21.98
CA GLN A 255 -24.00 1.06 21.62
C GLN A 255 -25.34 1.19 20.90
N ASN A 256 -25.51 2.27 20.12
CA ASN A 256 -26.75 2.50 19.36
C ASN A 256 -26.79 1.74 18.02
N GLY A 257 -25.68 1.14 17.60
CA GLY A 257 -25.54 0.37 16.36
C GLY A 257 -25.20 1.20 15.11
N GLU A 258 -25.09 2.52 15.24
CA GLU A 258 -24.77 3.49 14.19
C GLU A 258 -23.52 4.30 14.53
N VAL A 259 -22.40 3.92 13.92
CA VAL A 259 -21.13 4.65 14.09
C VAL A 259 -21.08 5.89 13.19
N THR A 260 -20.85 7.04 13.80
CA THR A 260 -20.72 8.35 13.16
C THR A 260 -19.26 8.75 12.98
N TYR A 261 -19.00 9.71 12.08
CA TYR A 261 -17.64 10.28 11.94
C TYR A 261 -17.13 10.95 13.22
N SER A 262 -18.03 11.57 13.99
CA SER A 262 -17.67 12.22 15.27
C SER A 262 -17.15 11.21 16.28
N GLU A 263 -17.75 10.02 16.34
CA GLU A 263 -17.26 8.92 17.20
C GLU A 263 -15.93 8.38 16.70
N VAL A 264 -15.78 8.18 15.39
CA VAL A 264 -14.50 7.77 14.78
C VAL A 264 -13.39 8.80 15.05
N LEU A 265 -13.74 10.10 15.11
CA LEU A 265 -12.82 11.18 15.44
C LEU A 265 -12.42 11.20 16.91
N ALA A 266 -13.36 10.89 17.81
CA ALA A 266 -13.09 10.73 19.24
C ALA A 266 -12.33 9.43 19.55
N PHE A 267 -12.49 8.41 18.71
CA PHE A 267 -11.93 7.08 18.90
C PHE A 267 -10.40 7.06 18.75
N LYS A 268 -9.76 6.50 19.77
CA LYS A 268 -8.30 6.34 19.87
C LYS A 268 -7.94 4.85 19.78
N PRO A 269 -7.86 4.27 18.58
CA PRO A 269 -7.60 2.84 18.41
C PRO A 269 -6.29 2.41 19.08
N TYR A 270 -5.29 3.29 19.11
CA TYR A 270 -3.99 3.03 19.76
C TYR A 270 -4.06 2.91 21.29
N ALA A 271 -5.12 3.44 21.94
CA ALA A 271 -5.26 3.46 23.39
C ALA A 271 -6.39 2.55 23.90
N THR A 272 -7.39 2.27 23.06
CA THR A 272 -8.52 1.40 23.42
C THR A 272 -8.07 -0.07 23.37
N PRO A 273 -8.20 -0.84 24.48
CA PRO A 273 -7.89 -2.27 24.47
C PRO A 273 -8.76 -3.04 23.48
N HIS A 274 -8.22 -4.11 22.89
CA HIS A 274 -8.99 -4.98 22.01
C HIS A 274 -10.10 -5.71 22.80
N PRO A 275 -11.32 -5.83 22.27
CA PRO A 275 -12.45 -6.38 23.02
C PRO A 275 -12.28 -7.88 23.36
N THR A 276 -11.61 -8.64 22.49
CA THR A 276 -11.52 -10.11 22.60
C THR A 276 -10.12 -10.66 22.84
N VAL A 277 -9.06 -9.91 22.55
CA VAL A 277 -7.67 -10.42 22.54
C VAL A 277 -6.83 -9.61 23.53
N PRO A 278 -6.49 -10.19 24.70
CA PRO A 278 -5.69 -9.50 25.70
C PRO A 278 -4.32 -9.05 25.16
N GLY A 279 -3.92 -7.83 25.49
CA GLY A 279 -2.61 -7.28 25.10
C GLY A 279 -2.52 -6.78 23.66
N LEU A 280 -3.65 -6.71 22.94
CA LEU A 280 -3.81 -5.91 21.73
C LEU A 280 -4.62 -4.65 22.04
N THR A 281 -4.44 -3.64 21.20
CA THR A 281 -5.31 -2.47 21.14
C THR A 281 -6.26 -2.61 19.95
N CYS A 282 -7.21 -1.70 19.80
CA CYS A 282 -8.08 -1.64 18.63
C CYS A 282 -7.35 -1.17 17.35
N LEU A 283 -6.07 -0.74 17.46
CA LEU A 283 -5.22 -0.47 16.30
C LEU A 283 -4.65 -1.79 15.77
N ILE A 284 -5.49 -2.53 15.05
CA ILE A 284 -5.12 -3.75 14.34
C ILE A 284 -5.17 -3.51 12.84
N GLY A 285 -4.39 -4.31 12.12
CA GLY A 285 -4.41 -4.35 10.67
C GLY A 285 -4.12 -5.75 10.15
N THR A 286 -3.71 -5.83 8.90
CA THR A 286 -3.27 -7.08 8.25
C THR A 286 -1.76 -7.14 8.05
N GLY A 287 -1.04 -6.03 8.33
CA GLY A 287 0.37 -5.83 8.05
C GLY A 287 1.33 -6.70 8.85
N THR A 288 2.62 -6.50 8.57
CA THR A 288 3.74 -7.28 9.14
C THR A 288 4.03 -6.98 10.60
N TRP A 289 3.62 -5.80 11.09
CA TRP A 289 3.92 -5.35 12.44
C TRP A 289 2.64 -5.08 13.21
N ILE A 290 2.49 -5.74 14.36
CA ILE A 290 1.38 -5.56 15.29
C ILE A 290 1.70 -4.39 16.22
N PHE A 291 0.79 -3.42 16.31
CA PHE A 291 0.90 -2.34 17.27
C PHE A 291 0.73 -2.83 18.72
N LYS A 292 1.63 -2.42 19.62
CA LYS A 292 1.55 -2.75 21.04
C LYS A 292 1.24 -1.55 21.91
N GLU A 293 2.06 -0.51 21.82
CA GLU A 293 1.95 0.64 22.70
C GLU A 293 2.56 1.87 22.04
N TRP A 294 2.00 3.02 22.39
CA TRP A 294 2.59 4.33 22.13
C TRP A 294 2.77 5.03 23.49
N ASP A 295 4.03 5.17 23.90
CA ASP A 295 4.39 5.99 25.06
C ASP A 295 4.42 7.46 24.61
N THR A 296 3.42 8.22 25.06
CA THR A 296 3.24 9.63 24.71
C THR A 296 4.24 10.55 25.43
N LEU A 297 4.87 10.10 26.52
CA LEU A 297 5.89 10.88 27.24
C LEU A 297 7.23 10.79 26.51
N THR A 298 7.64 9.58 26.13
CA THR A 298 8.90 9.37 25.40
C THR A 298 8.77 9.51 23.89
N GLN A 299 7.54 9.64 23.38
CA GLN A 299 7.20 9.63 21.95
C GLN A 299 7.75 8.39 21.24
N THR A 300 7.66 7.23 21.91
CA THR A 300 8.11 5.95 21.34
C THR A 300 6.93 5.04 21.05
N VAL A 301 6.96 4.42 19.87
CA VAL A 301 5.99 3.40 19.48
C VAL A 301 6.69 2.06 19.47
N ARG A 302 6.04 1.05 20.05
CA ARG A 302 6.48 -0.32 20.01
C ARG A 302 5.57 -1.13 19.11
N LEU A 303 6.18 -1.76 18.12
CA LEU A 303 5.55 -2.76 17.26
C LEU A 303 6.22 -4.11 17.48
N VAL A 304 5.51 -5.20 17.23
CA VAL A 304 6.04 -6.57 17.27
C VAL A 304 5.72 -7.31 15.98
N GLU A 305 6.52 -8.30 15.63
CA GLU A 305 6.34 -9.11 14.42
C GLU A 305 4.99 -9.85 14.41
N ASN A 306 4.34 -9.86 13.25
CA ASN A 306 3.17 -10.69 12.98
C ASN A 306 3.59 -12.06 12.43
N ASN A 307 3.73 -13.05 13.32
CA ASN A 307 4.10 -14.43 12.94
C ASN A 307 3.05 -15.13 12.06
N ALA A 308 1.82 -14.62 12.00
CA ALA A 308 0.72 -15.17 11.20
C ALA A 308 0.55 -14.43 9.86
N TYR A 309 1.52 -13.60 9.47
CA TYR A 309 1.46 -12.84 8.23
C TYR A 309 1.34 -13.75 6.99
N PHE A 310 0.46 -13.39 6.06
CA PHE A 310 0.13 -14.24 4.90
C PHE A 310 1.27 -14.35 3.89
N ALA A 311 2.11 -13.30 3.80
CA ALA A 311 3.25 -13.26 2.91
C ALA A 311 4.57 -13.60 3.63
N ARG A 312 5.56 -14.07 2.88
CA ARG A 312 6.90 -14.34 3.38
C ARG A 312 7.91 -13.47 2.67
N PHE A 313 8.65 -12.69 3.45
CA PHE A 313 9.73 -11.86 2.93
C PHE A 313 10.97 -12.73 2.67
N LEU A 314 11.12 -13.16 1.43
CA LEU A 314 12.37 -13.73 0.93
C LEU A 314 13.01 -12.72 -0.01
N ARG A 315 14.29 -12.44 0.20
CA ARG A 315 15.04 -11.52 -0.66
C ARG A 315 15.30 -12.13 -2.04
N GLU A 316 15.22 -13.45 -2.10
CA GLU A 316 15.42 -14.29 -3.28
C GLU A 316 14.24 -14.29 -4.26
N ASP A 317 13.05 -13.83 -3.84
CA ASP A 317 11.96 -13.44 -4.75
C ASP A 317 12.22 -11.98 -5.15
N ILE A 318 12.98 -11.81 -6.22
CA ILE A 318 13.59 -10.54 -6.62
C ILE A 318 12.60 -9.68 -7.41
N ASN A 319 11.67 -10.31 -8.13
CA ASN A 319 10.63 -9.62 -8.92
C ASN A 319 9.29 -9.48 -8.17
N PHE A 320 9.18 -10.04 -6.96
CA PHE A 320 7.99 -10.03 -6.12
C PHE A 320 6.76 -10.66 -6.79
N ASP A 321 6.97 -11.68 -7.63
CA ASP A 321 5.87 -12.36 -8.33
C ASP A 321 5.19 -13.44 -7.47
N GLY A 322 5.70 -13.68 -6.27
CA GLY A 322 5.14 -14.62 -5.30
C GLY A 322 5.84 -15.97 -5.24
N LYS A 323 6.89 -16.19 -6.05
CA LYS A 323 7.66 -17.43 -6.06
C LYS A 323 9.12 -17.15 -6.41
N VAL A 324 10.02 -17.99 -5.90
CA VAL A 324 11.42 -17.97 -6.31
C VAL A 324 11.61 -18.93 -7.49
N ASP A 325 11.86 -18.40 -8.68
CA ASP A 325 12.06 -19.19 -9.89
C ASP A 325 13.20 -18.70 -10.80
N MET A 326 13.25 -19.18 -12.05
CA MET A 326 14.31 -18.84 -13.00
C MET A 326 14.31 -17.36 -13.40
N SER A 327 13.20 -16.66 -13.22
CA SER A 327 13.07 -15.22 -13.43
C SER A 327 13.94 -14.46 -12.44
N ASP A 328 13.92 -14.85 -11.17
CA ASP A 328 14.77 -14.27 -10.11
C ASP A 328 16.24 -14.56 -10.34
N VAL A 329 16.56 -15.82 -10.64
CA VAL A 329 17.93 -16.23 -11.00
C VAL A 329 18.41 -15.40 -12.20
N GLY A 330 17.55 -15.19 -13.19
CA GLY A 330 17.84 -14.33 -14.34
C GLY A 330 18.10 -12.87 -13.97
N ILE A 331 17.40 -12.31 -12.98
CA ILE A 331 17.67 -10.95 -12.49
C ILE A 331 19.03 -10.88 -11.80
N ALA A 332 19.32 -11.81 -10.89
CA ALA A 332 20.62 -11.89 -10.21
C ALA A 332 21.78 -12.02 -11.22
N LEU A 333 21.64 -12.91 -12.22
CA LEU A 333 22.64 -13.08 -13.28
C LEU A 333 22.82 -11.84 -14.17
N ARG A 334 21.74 -11.10 -14.48
CA ARG A 334 21.85 -9.83 -15.22
C ARG A 334 22.67 -8.80 -14.45
N ALA A 335 22.55 -8.79 -13.12
CA ALA A 335 23.32 -7.91 -12.25
C ALA A 335 24.72 -8.45 -11.90
N PHE A 336 25.11 -9.65 -12.34
CA PHE A 336 26.38 -10.29 -11.96
C PHE A 336 27.61 -9.40 -12.20
N GLY A 337 28.44 -9.26 -11.16
CA GLY A 337 29.60 -8.37 -11.09
C GLY A 337 29.27 -6.90 -10.84
N ALA A 338 28.00 -6.53 -10.66
CA ALA A 338 27.61 -5.16 -10.35
C ALA A 338 27.87 -4.84 -8.87
N THR A 339 28.27 -3.59 -8.63
CA THR A 339 28.43 -2.97 -7.31
C THR A 339 27.69 -1.63 -7.31
N PRO A 340 27.49 -0.97 -6.15
CA PRO A 340 26.89 0.36 -6.09
C PRO A 340 27.51 1.34 -7.10
N GLY A 341 26.64 2.02 -7.85
CA GLY A 341 27.01 2.95 -8.93
C GLY A 341 27.09 2.32 -10.33
N HIS A 342 27.15 0.99 -10.45
CA HIS A 342 27.12 0.32 -11.75
C HIS A 342 25.69 0.37 -12.36
N PRO A 343 25.50 0.59 -13.68
CA PRO A 343 24.16 0.67 -14.28
C PRO A 343 23.28 -0.57 -14.05
N ARG A 344 23.91 -1.76 -14.04
CA ARG A 344 23.26 -3.05 -13.74
C ARG A 344 22.96 -3.30 -12.24
N TRP A 345 23.35 -2.39 -11.34
CA TRP A 345 23.12 -2.54 -9.90
C TRP A 345 21.64 -2.48 -9.53
N ILE A 346 20.85 -1.64 -10.23
CA ILE A 346 19.42 -1.39 -9.99
C ILE A 346 19.13 -1.28 -8.49
N TYR A 347 19.85 -0.39 -7.81
CA TYR A 347 19.73 -0.13 -6.36
C TYR A 347 19.86 -1.37 -5.46
N GLY A 348 20.62 -2.37 -5.91
CA GLY A 348 20.86 -3.60 -5.17
C GLY A 348 19.78 -4.66 -5.39
N GLN A 349 18.94 -4.54 -6.42
CA GLN A 349 17.88 -5.52 -6.70
C GLN A 349 18.40 -6.96 -6.70
N GLY A 350 19.53 -7.21 -7.37
CA GLY A 350 20.16 -8.53 -7.47
C GLY A 350 21.13 -8.90 -6.34
N ASP A 351 21.40 -7.99 -5.39
CA ASP A 351 22.21 -8.26 -4.18
C ASP A 351 21.27 -8.81 -3.09
N VAL A 352 21.14 -10.14 -3.06
CA VAL A 352 20.20 -10.83 -2.17
C VAL A 352 20.81 -11.10 -0.80
N ASN A 353 22.13 -11.13 -0.70
CA ASN A 353 22.83 -11.32 0.57
C ASN A 353 23.20 -10.00 1.26
N CYS A 354 23.00 -8.87 0.56
CA CYS A 354 23.22 -7.50 1.01
C CYS A 354 24.68 -7.18 1.35
N ASP A 355 25.63 -7.75 0.61
CA ASP A 355 27.07 -7.53 0.79
C ASP A 355 27.66 -6.48 -0.17
N ARG A 356 26.79 -5.80 -0.94
CA ARG A 356 27.12 -4.71 -1.87
C ARG A 356 27.89 -5.13 -3.12
N LYS A 357 27.79 -6.40 -3.50
CA LYS A 357 28.25 -6.93 -4.78
C LYS A 357 27.26 -8.01 -5.21
N VAL A 358 27.05 -8.14 -6.51
CA VAL A 358 26.28 -9.28 -7.03
C VAL A 358 27.27 -10.32 -7.55
N ASP A 359 27.37 -11.45 -6.87
CA ASP A 359 28.28 -12.53 -7.24
C ASP A 359 27.62 -13.92 -7.19
N MET A 360 28.43 -14.97 -7.22
CA MET A 360 27.92 -16.34 -7.26
C MET A 360 27.21 -16.76 -5.98
N SER A 361 27.47 -16.06 -4.88
CA SER A 361 26.78 -16.23 -3.60
C SER A 361 25.32 -15.83 -3.73
N ASP A 362 25.01 -14.71 -4.39
CA ASP A 362 23.65 -14.23 -4.57
C ASP A 362 22.82 -15.21 -5.38
N VAL A 363 23.31 -15.58 -6.55
CA VAL A 363 22.66 -16.56 -7.42
C VAL A 363 22.55 -17.91 -6.72
N GLY A 364 23.58 -18.33 -5.97
CA GLY A 364 23.55 -19.55 -5.17
C GLY A 364 22.48 -19.52 -4.06
N MET A 365 22.26 -18.36 -3.43
CA MET A 365 21.20 -18.17 -2.43
C MET A 365 19.82 -18.22 -3.08
N THR A 366 19.63 -17.55 -4.23
CA THR A 366 18.39 -17.63 -5.01
C THR A 366 18.08 -19.08 -5.40
N LEU A 367 19.06 -19.82 -5.92
CA LEU A 367 18.89 -21.22 -6.30
C LEU A 367 18.55 -22.13 -5.10
N ARG A 368 19.10 -21.86 -3.91
CA ARG A 368 18.75 -22.62 -2.69
C ARG A 368 17.30 -22.42 -2.26
N LYS A 369 16.67 -21.32 -2.67
CA LYS A 369 15.26 -21.02 -2.39
C LYS A 369 14.35 -21.32 -3.58
N PHE A 370 14.86 -21.92 -4.65
CA PHE A 370 14.07 -22.24 -5.84
C PHE A 370 12.80 -23.05 -5.49
N GLY A 371 11.66 -22.65 -6.07
CA GLY A 371 10.35 -23.24 -5.83
C GLY A 371 9.68 -22.83 -4.51
N LYS A 372 10.28 -21.95 -3.70
CA LYS A 372 9.61 -21.39 -2.53
C LYS A 372 8.53 -20.40 -2.97
N ILE A 373 7.36 -20.50 -2.34
CA ILE A 373 6.26 -19.55 -2.47
C ILE A 373 6.39 -18.50 -1.36
N THR A 374 6.35 -17.23 -1.76
CA THR A 374 6.42 -16.04 -0.90
C THR A 374 5.06 -15.37 -0.77
N LEU A 375 4.23 -15.42 -1.81
CA LEU A 375 2.86 -14.89 -1.81
C LEU A 375 1.88 -16.02 -2.21
N PRO A 376 0.93 -16.38 -1.33
CA PRO A 376 0.03 -17.51 -1.55
C PRO A 376 -1.11 -17.23 -2.53
#